data_AF-Z4WZX9-F1
#
_entry.id   AF-Z4WZX9-F1
#
_cell.length_a   1.000
_cell.length_b   1.000
_cell.length_c   1.000
_cell.angle_alpha   90.00
_cell.angle_beta   90.00
_cell.angle_gamma   90.00
#
_symmetry.space_group_name_H-M   'P 1'
#
loop_
_entity.id
_entity.type
_entity.pdbx_description
1 polymer ?
#
loop_
_entity_poly.entity_id
_entity_poly.type
_entity_poly.pdbx_seq_one_letter_code
_entity_poly.pdbx_strand_id
1 'polypeptide(L)'
;MRSSNAFETLGLTVNPKALFEDSCHEAHSITQDERILTLAHLVWAGYHIKDEAYRYLTEKQAPKGFERYNAVHSTLLSVGFDVMLRVHNRYHADKTDRDIVDLLDFIKSHEHWKKIRRLSFEKYADTLEGILSKCFSMREKLLADIGERPPYRPLLEPRNRGSIYHRIIDIDSRLELATSTSSWSYQGLYNSWEQTTLKLLKEAKSYNLPPHIEGHLNPQIWDASTHRHSELALAKKYFPAEDTELLKDNDKAWRERVLAFATKQAEAIWLQSPLFDEPVYVWYTNYTDKQALHTDRLHKEAIVSICVQDYAQTGNDEGHQEYFDMLVAGKSMARPKKGKYIQDFISLANRVKEQDVLVVASYKGHQDLRIGLIKQGTEFYVEQYEGYRLYCFKLKSVYCTPRWGMLHASLNPADYPILKNLSPNSGTIHHVVNQRKRQAVYRAYYGIVYPYHYSLLSDEATEDMCKLWLTSEHAEAYDLYLLRPAPMYGGTTHIVDIWGISYGDTEILAQITTSNNTSLIEKKEKKLLTLSKHNTKCVVFANYLFSKEQENWGENRHRISLRHVWQDLYDGSEEEKEKMQALCQIEYKQTK
;
A
#
# COMPACT_ATOMS: atom_id res chain seq x y z
N MET A 1 -22.17 0.74 -7.70
CA MET A 1 -21.71 1.36 -6.43
C MET A 1 -21.89 0.38 -5.26
N ARG A 2 -20.83 -0.33 -4.85
CA ARG A 2 -20.67 -1.00 -3.53
C ARG A 2 -19.18 -1.26 -3.34
N SER A 3 -18.51 -0.23 -2.86
CA SER A 3 -17.11 -0.23 -2.46
C SER A 3 -17.11 -0.64 -0.99
N SER A 4 -16.39 -1.68 -0.61
CA SER A 4 -16.22 -2.07 0.79
C SER A 4 -15.63 -0.90 1.59
N ASN A 5 -16.54 -0.19 2.25
CA ASN A 5 -16.24 0.95 3.11
C ASN A 5 -15.55 0.42 4.39
N ALA A 6 -14.60 1.17 4.98
CA ALA A 6 -13.98 0.78 6.25
C ALA A 6 -15.01 0.40 7.32
N PHE A 7 -16.19 1.02 7.27
CA PHE A 7 -17.32 0.73 8.15
C PHE A 7 -17.86 -0.70 7.95
N GLU A 8 -18.00 -1.17 6.72
CA GLU A 8 -18.45 -2.54 6.45
C GLU A 8 -17.38 -3.56 6.86
N THR A 9 -16.12 -3.24 6.57
CA THR A 9 -14.99 -4.10 6.95
C THR A 9 -14.93 -4.32 8.45
N LEU A 10 -14.90 -3.21 9.19
CA LEU A 10 -14.74 -3.23 10.64
C LEU A 10 -16.07 -3.54 11.36
N GLY A 11 -17.18 -3.72 10.63
CA GLY A 11 -18.50 -3.91 11.20
C GLY A 11 -18.98 -2.72 12.03
N LEU A 12 -18.58 -1.49 11.66
CA LEU A 12 -19.00 -0.27 12.33
C LEU A 12 -20.46 0.02 11.98
N THR A 13 -21.31 0.04 12.99
CA THR A 13 -22.74 0.36 12.86
C THR A 13 -23.04 1.86 12.90
N VAL A 14 -22.02 2.68 13.13
CA VAL A 14 -22.13 4.15 13.22
C VAL A 14 -22.41 4.74 11.84
N ASN A 15 -23.30 5.74 11.78
CA ASN A 15 -23.53 6.49 10.55
C ASN A 15 -22.31 7.37 10.22
N PRO A 16 -21.70 7.29 9.02
CA PRO A 16 -20.56 8.12 8.64
C PRO A 16 -20.81 9.62 8.80
N LYS A 17 -22.03 10.10 8.56
CA LYS A 17 -22.39 11.51 8.76
C LYS A 17 -22.33 11.90 10.23
N ALA A 18 -22.80 11.05 11.14
CA ALA A 18 -22.73 11.29 12.58
C ALA A 18 -21.27 11.28 13.09
N LEU A 19 -20.40 10.48 12.45
CA LEU A 19 -18.98 10.40 12.77
C LEU A 19 -18.24 11.68 12.37
N PHE A 20 -18.46 12.17 11.14
CA PHE A 20 -17.68 13.25 10.55
C PHE A 20 -18.32 14.64 10.67
N GLU A 21 -19.62 14.76 10.94
CA GLU A 21 -20.30 16.07 11.12
C GLU A 21 -20.97 16.11 12.50
N ASP A 22 -20.28 16.65 13.51
CA ASP A 22 -20.75 16.68 14.92
C ASP A 22 -21.87 17.69 15.20
N SER A 23 -22.13 18.60 14.27
CA SER A 23 -23.13 19.66 14.39
C SER A 23 -24.40 19.40 13.57
N CYS A 24 -24.64 18.16 13.14
CA CYS A 24 -25.83 17.78 12.36
C CYS A 24 -26.86 16.98 13.21
N HIS A 25 -28.10 16.85 12.73
CA HIS A 25 -29.14 16.07 13.44
C HIS A 25 -28.71 14.62 13.69
N GLU A 26 -28.07 13.98 12.72
CA GLU A 26 -27.56 12.61 12.84
C GLU A 26 -26.45 12.48 13.89
N ALA A 27 -25.75 13.57 14.26
CA ALA A 27 -24.73 13.55 15.30
C ALA A 27 -25.29 13.12 16.67
N HIS A 28 -26.58 13.32 16.93
CA HIS A 28 -27.23 12.87 18.16
C HIS A 28 -27.35 11.34 18.28
N SER A 29 -27.11 10.60 17.19
CA SER A 29 -27.13 9.13 17.20
C SER A 29 -25.90 8.49 17.86
N ILE A 30 -24.83 9.27 18.10
CA ILE A 30 -23.64 8.81 18.81
C ILE A 30 -23.17 9.85 19.82
N THR A 31 -22.61 9.41 20.94
CA THR A 31 -21.93 10.36 21.85
C THR A 31 -20.55 10.75 21.34
N GLN A 32 -19.99 11.83 21.87
CA GLN A 32 -18.62 12.25 21.56
C GLN A 32 -17.57 11.19 21.90
N ASP A 33 -17.78 10.43 22.98
CA ASP A 33 -16.92 9.29 23.36
C ASP A 33 -16.96 8.19 22.31
N GLU A 34 -18.14 7.92 21.76
CA GLU A 34 -18.31 6.93 20.69
C GLU A 34 -17.65 7.40 19.40
N ARG A 35 -17.73 8.69 19.08
CA ARG A 35 -17.04 9.29 17.94
C ARG A 35 -15.52 9.17 18.07
N ILE A 36 -14.95 9.60 19.21
CA ILE A 36 -13.52 9.49 19.50
C ILE A 36 -13.06 8.04 19.38
N LEU A 37 -13.79 7.12 19.99
CA LEU A 37 -13.42 5.70 20.00
C LEU A 37 -13.55 5.05 18.62
N THR A 38 -14.54 5.44 17.82
CA THR A 38 -14.70 4.93 16.45
C THR A 38 -13.56 5.41 15.54
N LEU A 39 -13.18 6.69 15.64
CA LEU A 39 -12.01 7.22 14.93
C LEU A 39 -10.71 6.55 15.40
N ALA A 40 -10.56 6.31 16.71
CA ALA A 40 -9.40 5.62 17.23
C ALA A 40 -9.31 4.17 16.73
N HIS A 41 -10.45 3.47 16.66
CA HIS A 41 -10.52 2.11 16.11
C HIS A 41 -10.12 2.06 14.64
N LEU A 42 -10.57 3.02 13.82
CA LEU A 42 -10.12 3.16 12.44
C LEU A 42 -8.59 3.27 12.37
N VAL A 43 -7.99 4.13 13.20
CA VAL A 43 -6.53 4.30 13.25
C VAL A 43 -5.81 3.03 13.68
N TRP A 44 -6.29 2.34 14.72
CA TRP A 44 -5.69 1.09 15.21
C TRP A 44 -5.79 -0.05 14.20
N ALA A 45 -6.83 -0.04 13.37
CA ALA A 45 -6.98 -0.94 12.24
C ALA A 45 -6.12 -0.55 11.01
N GLY A 46 -5.36 0.54 11.10
CA GLY A 46 -4.47 1.02 10.04
C GLY A 46 -5.12 1.91 8.99
N TYR A 47 -6.33 2.42 9.22
CA TYR A 47 -6.99 3.40 8.35
C TYR A 47 -6.52 4.82 8.67
N HIS A 48 -6.31 5.61 7.62
CA HIS A 48 -5.96 7.02 7.78
C HIS A 48 -7.20 7.89 7.90
N ILE A 49 -7.26 8.71 8.96
CA ILE A 49 -8.41 9.60 9.23
C ILE A 49 -8.67 10.51 8.02
N LYS A 50 -7.58 11.05 7.44
CA LYS A 50 -7.62 11.92 6.29
C LYS A 50 -8.30 11.26 5.08
N ASP A 51 -7.94 10.01 4.80
CA ASP A 51 -8.42 9.29 3.62
C ASP A 51 -9.90 8.92 3.78
N GLU A 52 -10.31 8.51 4.98
CA GLU A 52 -11.69 8.19 5.32
C GLU A 52 -12.59 9.44 5.30
N ALA A 53 -12.11 10.57 5.83
CA ALA A 53 -12.81 11.85 5.78
C ALA A 53 -12.95 12.36 4.34
N TYR A 54 -11.91 12.23 3.49
CA TYR A 54 -12.02 12.58 2.08
C TYR A 54 -12.95 11.66 1.31
N ARG A 55 -12.98 10.36 1.61
CA ARG A 55 -13.95 9.44 0.99
C ARG A 55 -15.37 9.89 1.31
N TYR A 56 -15.65 10.17 2.59
CA TYR A 56 -16.93 10.70 3.03
C TYR A 56 -17.32 12.00 2.30
N LEU A 57 -16.41 12.98 2.26
CA LEU A 57 -16.64 14.26 1.57
C LEU A 57 -16.89 14.06 0.06
N THR A 58 -16.21 13.10 -0.55
CA THR A 58 -16.36 12.75 -1.97
C THR A 58 -17.73 12.11 -2.25
N GLU A 59 -18.16 11.16 -1.41
CA GLU A 59 -19.49 10.54 -1.48
C GLU A 59 -20.60 11.60 -1.34
N LYS A 60 -20.34 12.65 -0.55
CA LYS A 60 -21.27 13.76 -0.31
C LYS A 60 -21.09 14.96 -1.25
N GLN A 61 -20.24 14.84 -2.28
CA GLN A 61 -19.97 15.89 -3.28
C GLN A 61 -19.59 17.25 -2.64
N ALA A 62 -18.81 17.24 -1.55
CA ALA A 62 -18.47 18.43 -0.77
C ALA A 62 -16.97 18.74 -0.79
N PRO A 63 -16.46 19.48 -1.80
CA PRO A 63 -15.03 19.79 -1.90
C PRO A 63 -14.60 20.91 -0.91
N LYS A 64 -13.29 21.19 -0.88
CA LYS A 64 -12.68 22.21 -0.02
C LYS A 64 -13.32 23.58 -0.25
N GLY A 65 -13.71 24.25 0.83
CA GLY A 65 -14.40 25.55 0.79
C GLY A 65 -15.92 25.47 0.94
N PHE A 66 -16.52 24.27 0.88
CA PHE A 66 -17.94 24.07 1.19
C PHE A 66 -18.17 24.00 2.70
N GLU A 67 -19.37 24.38 3.14
CA GLU A 67 -19.77 24.33 4.56
C GLU A 67 -19.51 22.96 5.19
N ARG A 68 -19.82 21.88 4.46
CA ARG A 68 -19.59 20.51 4.92
C ARG A 68 -18.11 20.17 5.11
N TYR A 69 -17.21 20.68 4.25
CA TYR A 69 -15.77 20.50 4.46
C TYR A 69 -15.31 21.15 5.77
N ASN A 70 -15.81 22.36 6.05
CA ASN A 70 -15.51 23.08 7.29
C ASN A 70 -16.13 22.39 8.52
N ALA A 71 -17.32 21.80 8.37
CA ALA A 71 -17.96 21.00 9.41
C ALA A 71 -17.09 19.78 9.76
N VAL A 72 -16.65 19.01 8.76
CA VAL A 72 -15.76 17.86 8.97
C VAL A 72 -14.45 18.26 9.64
N HIS A 73 -13.84 19.35 9.18
CA HIS A 73 -12.63 19.87 9.81
C HIS A 73 -12.87 20.27 11.29
N SER A 74 -13.98 20.95 11.57
CA SER A 74 -14.37 21.37 12.92
C SER A 74 -14.64 20.18 13.84
N THR A 75 -15.27 19.13 13.33
CA THR A 75 -15.50 17.88 14.07
C THR A 75 -14.18 17.19 14.44
N LEU A 76 -13.20 17.12 13.53
CA LEU A 76 -11.88 16.58 13.87
C LEU A 76 -11.16 17.46 14.93
N LEU A 77 -11.30 18.78 14.84
CA LEU A 77 -10.77 19.72 15.85
C LEU A 77 -11.40 19.48 17.23
N SER A 78 -12.70 19.26 17.27
CA SER A 78 -13.49 18.91 18.46
C SER A 78 -13.01 17.61 19.10
N VAL A 79 -12.86 16.54 18.30
CA VAL A 79 -12.32 15.24 18.74
C VAL A 79 -10.94 15.40 19.38
N GLY A 80 -10.02 16.09 18.73
CA GLY A 80 -8.68 16.29 19.29
C GLY A 80 -8.67 17.18 20.54
N PHE A 81 -9.56 18.17 20.65
CA PHE A 81 -9.76 18.95 21.87
C PHE A 81 -10.06 18.05 23.06
N ASP A 82 -11.03 17.16 22.92
CA ASP A 82 -11.49 16.31 24.02
C ASP A 82 -10.46 15.27 24.42
N VAL A 83 -9.77 14.67 23.45
CA VAL A 83 -8.65 13.76 23.73
C VAL A 83 -7.58 14.49 24.55
N MET A 84 -7.22 15.70 24.15
CA MET A 84 -6.24 16.50 24.88
C MET A 84 -6.69 16.89 26.29
N LEU A 85 -7.98 17.16 26.48
CA LEU A 85 -8.53 17.43 27.80
C LEU A 85 -8.39 16.20 28.72
N ARG A 86 -8.65 14.99 28.20
CA ARG A 86 -8.46 13.73 28.95
C ARG A 86 -6.99 13.54 29.35
N VAL A 87 -6.07 13.74 28.40
CA VAL A 87 -4.61 13.67 28.64
C VAL A 87 -4.21 14.63 29.76
N HIS A 88 -4.66 15.89 29.67
CA HIS A 88 -4.35 16.91 30.65
C HIS A 88 -4.89 16.56 32.05
N ASN A 89 -6.17 16.19 32.14
CA ASN A 89 -6.81 15.83 33.40
C ASN A 89 -6.09 14.65 34.07
N ARG A 90 -5.72 13.64 33.28
CA ARG A 90 -5.04 12.45 33.79
C ARG A 90 -3.61 12.74 34.25
N TYR A 91 -2.86 13.55 33.50
CA TYR A 91 -1.54 14.00 33.91
C TYR A 91 -1.57 14.85 35.18
N HIS A 92 -2.61 15.67 35.37
CA HIS A 92 -2.76 16.47 36.58
C HIS A 92 -3.19 15.63 37.79
N ALA A 93 -3.93 14.55 37.58
CA ALA A 93 -4.26 13.59 38.62
C ALA A 93 -3.03 12.77 39.06
N ASP A 94 -2.18 12.35 38.11
CA ASP A 94 -0.94 11.64 38.36
C ASP A 94 0.15 12.04 37.35
N LYS A 95 1.11 12.84 37.80
CA LYS A 95 2.23 13.32 36.97
C LYS A 95 3.24 12.23 36.63
N THR A 96 3.17 11.09 37.32
CA THR A 96 4.06 9.94 37.14
C THR A 96 3.44 8.85 36.26
N ASP A 97 2.23 9.10 35.74
CA ASP A 97 1.56 8.19 34.81
C ASP A 97 2.33 8.06 33.49
N ARG A 98 3.19 7.04 33.43
CA ARG A 98 4.00 6.66 32.27
C ARG A 98 3.19 6.63 30.97
N ASP A 99 1.97 6.07 30.99
CA ASP A 99 1.18 5.86 29.78
C ASP A 99 0.69 7.21 29.19
N ILE A 100 0.69 8.27 30.00
CA ILE A 100 0.30 9.63 29.61
C ILE A 100 1.50 10.52 29.31
N VAL A 101 2.62 10.33 30.00
CA VAL A 101 3.87 11.09 29.74
C VAL A 101 4.36 10.89 28.31
N ASP A 102 4.41 9.64 27.83
CA ASP A 102 4.86 9.31 26.47
C ASP A 102 3.97 9.97 25.39
N LEU A 103 2.65 10.00 25.63
CA LEU A 103 1.69 10.65 24.74
C LEU A 103 1.89 12.18 24.73
N LEU A 104 2.10 12.78 25.89
CA LEU A 104 2.38 14.22 26.02
C LEU A 104 3.65 14.63 25.29
N ASP A 105 4.72 13.83 25.37
CA ASP A 105 5.98 14.15 24.70
C ASP A 105 5.87 14.05 23.17
N PHE A 106 5.08 13.09 22.66
CA PHE A 106 4.71 13.07 21.25
C PHE A 106 3.93 14.32 20.82
N ILE A 107 2.97 14.77 21.63
CA ILE A 107 2.21 15.98 21.32
C ILE A 107 3.14 17.21 21.29
N LYS A 108 4.06 17.33 22.26
CA LYS A 108 5.02 18.45 22.31
C LYS A 108 5.96 18.48 21.11
N SER A 109 6.32 17.32 20.55
CA SER A 109 7.20 17.26 19.39
C SER A 109 6.53 17.75 18.09
N HIS A 110 5.20 17.80 18.05
CA HIS A 110 4.39 18.29 16.92
C HIS A 110 3.92 19.74 17.10
N GLU A 111 4.68 20.53 17.87
CA GLU A 111 4.38 21.89 18.35
C GLU A 111 3.44 21.98 19.57
N HIS A 112 3.35 23.18 20.14
CA HIS A 112 2.40 23.47 21.21
C HIS A 112 0.96 23.30 20.71
N TRP A 113 0.09 22.67 21.49
CA TRP A 113 -1.31 22.36 21.11
C TRP A 113 -2.12 23.54 20.52
N LYS A 114 -1.89 24.76 21.05
CA LYS A 114 -2.47 26.01 20.50
C LYS A 114 -2.13 26.25 19.01
N LYS A 115 -0.98 25.76 18.53
CA LYS A 115 -0.57 25.81 17.12
C LYS A 115 -1.09 24.61 16.33
N ILE A 116 -1.18 23.43 16.95
CA ILE A 116 -1.75 22.22 16.31
C ILE A 116 -3.17 22.51 15.77
N ARG A 117 -4.01 23.23 16.52
CA ARG A 117 -5.36 23.64 16.08
C ARG A 117 -5.40 24.58 14.86
N ARG A 118 -4.27 25.17 14.48
CA ARG A 118 -4.14 26.08 13.32
C ARG A 118 -3.51 25.39 12.11
N LEU A 119 -3.21 24.09 12.21
CA LEU A 119 -2.70 23.32 11.09
C LEU A 119 -3.75 23.23 9.98
N SER A 120 -3.29 22.98 8.75
CA SER A 120 -4.22 22.63 7.67
C SER A 120 -4.96 21.33 8.00
N PHE A 121 -6.13 21.13 7.41
CA PHE A 121 -6.91 19.91 7.57
C PHE A 121 -6.06 18.64 7.44
N GLU A 122 -5.22 18.58 6.41
CA GLU A 122 -4.39 17.42 6.11
C GLU A 122 -3.36 17.17 7.23
N LYS A 123 -2.66 18.22 7.66
CA LYS A 123 -1.66 18.13 8.74
C LYS A 123 -2.29 17.85 10.09
N TYR A 124 -3.46 18.43 10.35
CA TYR A 124 -4.20 18.19 11.58
C TYR A 124 -4.72 16.75 11.65
N ALA A 125 -5.29 16.23 10.56
CA ALA A 125 -5.74 14.83 10.49
C ALA A 125 -4.57 13.85 10.71
N ASP A 126 -3.41 14.09 10.10
CA ASP A 126 -2.20 13.27 10.31
C ASP A 126 -1.69 13.37 11.77
N THR A 127 -1.77 14.55 12.40
CA THR A 127 -1.41 14.74 13.82
C THR A 127 -2.38 14.03 14.75
N LEU A 128 -3.69 14.16 14.50
CA LEU A 128 -4.73 13.51 15.27
C LEU A 128 -4.63 11.98 15.18
N GLU A 129 -4.35 11.45 13.99
CA GLU A 129 -4.05 10.04 13.79
C GLU A 129 -2.86 9.58 14.65
N GLY A 130 -1.77 10.36 14.65
CA GLY A 130 -0.62 10.12 15.53
C GLY A 130 -0.98 10.10 17.02
N ILE A 131 -1.86 11.00 17.46
CA ILE A 131 -2.35 11.02 18.86
C ILE A 131 -3.21 9.77 19.15
N LEU A 132 -4.21 9.49 18.31
CA LEU A 132 -5.14 8.37 18.52
C LEU A 132 -4.43 7.01 18.49
N SER A 133 -3.43 6.84 17.61
CA SER A 133 -2.61 5.62 17.56
C SER A 133 -1.87 5.34 18.88
N LYS A 134 -1.55 6.38 19.66
CA LYS A 134 -0.85 6.28 20.95
C LYS A 134 -1.78 6.19 22.16
N CYS A 135 -3.08 6.39 21.98
CA CYS A 135 -4.06 6.27 23.07
C CYS A 135 -4.22 4.82 23.59
N PHE A 136 -3.80 3.83 22.81
CA PHE A 136 -3.87 2.41 23.12
C PHE A 136 -2.68 1.67 22.51
N SER A 137 -2.11 0.70 23.23
CA SER A 137 -1.06 -0.19 22.76
C SER A 137 -1.40 -1.63 23.11
N MET A 138 -1.48 -2.48 22.08
CA MET A 138 -1.68 -3.92 22.29
C MET A 138 -0.49 -4.53 23.03
N ARG A 139 0.74 -4.11 22.68
CA ARG A 139 1.97 -4.57 23.33
C ARG A 139 1.96 -4.30 24.83
N GLU A 140 1.65 -3.07 25.24
CA GLU A 140 1.65 -2.71 26.67
C GLU A 140 0.53 -3.43 27.43
N LYS A 141 -0.62 -3.66 26.77
CA LYS A 141 -1.69 -4.49 27.33
C LYS A 141 -1.21 -5.93 27.57
N LEU A 142 -0.54 -6.54 26.61
CA LEU A 142 0.00 -7.89 26.74
C LEU A 142 1.05 -7.99 27.85
N LEU A 143 1.99 -7.04 27.92
CA LEU A 143 2.98 -6.97 28.98
C LEU A 143 2.34 -6.88 30.38
N ALA A 144 1.26 -6.10 30.52
CA ALA A 144 0.52 -6.04 31.78
C ALA A 144 -0.21 -7.35 32.09
N ASP A 145 -0.80 -8.01 31.09
CA ASP A 145 -1.55 -9.26 31.26
C ASP A 145 -0.66 -10.45 31.66
N ILE A 146 0.62 -10.42 31.28
CA ILE A 146 1.62 -11.44 31.68
C ILE A 146 2.42 -11.03 32.93
N GLY A 147 2.13 -9.87 33.52
CA GLY A 147 2.75 -9.41 34.77
C GLY A 147 4.15 -8.81 34.63
N GLU A 148 4.60 -8.50 33.41
CA GLU A 148 5.91 -7.89 33.15
C GLU A 148 5.92 -6.36 33.35
N ARG A 149 4.75 -5.72 33.50
CA ARG A 149 4.62 -4.32 33.91
C ARG A 149 3.42 -4.09 34.82
N PRO A 150 3.36 -2.96 35.56
CA PRO A 150 2.15 -2.56 36.28
C PRO A 150 0.92 -2.48 35.36
N PRO A 151 -0.30 -2.55 35.93
CA PRO A 151 -1.54 -2.54 35.17
C PRO A 151 -1.57 -1.43 34.11
N TYR A 152 -1.68 -1.81 32.85
CA TYR A 152 -1.76 -0.89 31.73
C TYR A 152 -3.13 -0.19 31.75
N ARG A 153 -3.11 1.14 31.75
CA ARG A 153 -4.32 1.97 31.76
C ARG A 153 -4.31 2.79 30.47
N PRO A 154 -4.83 2.28 29.34
CA PRO A 154 -4.87 3.07 28.11
C PRO A 154 -5.74 4.31 28.27
N LEU A 155 -5.55 5.32 27.42
CA LEU A 155 -6.43 6.50 27.39
C LEU A 155 -7.79 6.15 26.77
N LEU A 156 -7.79 5.26 25.78
CA LEU A 156 -8.96 4.76 25.07
C LEU A 156 -8.91 3.23 25.01
N GLU A 157 -10.03 2.55 25.19
CA GLU A 157 -10.10 1.08 25.14
C GLU A 157 -10.92 0.57 23.95
N PRO A 158 -10.43 -0.42 23.19
CA PRO A 158 -11.18 -1.03 22.09
C PRO A 158 -12.50 -1.65 22.54
N ARG A 159 -13.57 -1.43 21.75
CA ARG A 159 -14.89 -2.01 22.03
C ARG A 159 -14.88 -3.54 21.92
N ASN A 160 -15.42 -4.17 22.96
CA ASN A 160 -15.93 -5.55 22.96
C ASN A 160 -14.91 -6.61 22.51
N ARG A 161 -14.05 -7.03 23.45
CA ARG A 161 -13.12 -8.18 23.29
C ARG A 161 -13.77 -9.54 23.55
N GLY A 162 -15.08 -9.61 23.82
CA GLY A 162 -15.73 -10.85 24.28
C GLY A 162 -16.13 -11.84 23.18
N SER A 163 -16.51 -11.36 21.99
CA SER A 163 -17.04 -12.21 20.90
C SER A 163 -16.05 -12.40 19.74
N ILE A 164 -14.77 -12.61 20.05
CA ILE A 164 -13.69 -12.67 19.05
C ILE A 164 -13.90 -13.82 18.06
N TYR A 165 -14.32 -14.99 18.55
CA TYR A 165 -14.46 -16.19 17.72
C TYR A 165 -15.51 -16.02 16.60
N HIS A 166 -16.70 -15.48 16.92
CA HIS A 166 -17.70 -15.17 15.90
C HIS A 166 -17.24 -14.10 14.90
N ARG A 167 -16.43 -13.13 15.37
CA ARG A 167 -15.84 -12.13 14.47
C ARG A 167 -14.79 -12.75 13.55
N ILE A 168 -13.97 -13.68 14.03
CA ILE A 168 -13.00 -14.41 13.21
C ILE A 168 -13.73 -15.21 12.13
N ILE A 169 -14.78 -15.94 12.50
CA ILE A 169 -15.60 -16.70 11.53
C ILE A 169 -16.20 -15.76 10.49
N ASP A 170 -16.73 -14.62 10.91
CA ASP A 170 -17.30 -13.62 9.99
C ASP A 170 -16.22 -12.98 9.09
N ILE A 171 -15.01 -12.76 9.59
CA ILE A 171 -13.86 -12.30 8.80
C ILE A 171 -13.46 -13.38 7.77
N ASP A 172 -13.33 -14.64 8.20
CA ASP A 172 -12.93 -15.76 7.35
C ASP A 172 -14.00 -16.11 6.32
N SER A 173 -15.28 -16.05 6.68
CA SER A 173 -16.40 -16.27 5.74
C SER A 173 -16.46 -15.17 4.67
N ARG A 174 -16.19 -13.91 5.04
CA ARG A 174 -16.05 -12.80 4.08
C ARG A 174 -14.84 -12.98 3.17
N LEU A 175 -13.74 -13.55 3.68
CA LEU A 175 -12.52 -13.88 2.92
C LEU A 175 -12.75 -15.00 1.88
N GLU A 176 -13.42 -16.08 2.28
CA GLU A 176 -13.73 -17.24 1.42
C GLU A 176 -14.66 -16.88 0.25
N LEU A 177 -15.61 -15.97 0.45
CA LEU A 177 -16.48 -15.48 -0.63
C LEU A 177 -15.77 -14.52 -1.60
N ALA A 178 -14.63 -13.94 -1.21
CA ALA A 178 -13.95 -12.88 -1.96
C ALA A 178 -12.64 -13.31 -2.63
N THR A 179 -12.15 -14.52 -2.33
CA THR A 179 -10.89 -15.08 -2.89
C THR A 179 -11.07 -16.56 -3.21
N SER A 180 -10.43 -17.06 -4.27
CA SER A 180 -10.41 -18.50 -4.60
C SER A 180 -9.50 -19.31 -3.66
N THR A 181 -8.93 -18.70 -2.62
CA THR A 181 -7.87 -19.26 -1.77
C THR A 181 -8.30 -19.35 -0.31
N SER A 182 -9.00 -20.43 0.08
CA SER A 182 -9.46 -20.73 1.45
C SER A 182 -8.34 -20.98 2.48
N SER A 183 -7.09 -20.86 2.07
CA SER A 183 -5.90 -21.20 2.84
C SER A 183 -5.36 -20.05 3.72
N TRP A 184 -5.78 -18.81 3.45
CA TRP A 184 -5.44 -17.60 4.20
C TRP A 184 -6.55 -17.21 5.19
N SER A 185 -6.53 -17.81 6.39
CA SER A 185 -7.56 -17.56 7.41
C SER A 185 -6.97 -16.97 8.70
N TYR A 186 -7.81 -16.25 9.43
CA TYR A 186 -7.52 -15.75 10.77
C TYR A 186 -7.78 -16.81 11.85
N GLN A 187 -8.57 -17.85 11.55
CA GLN A 187 -8.77 -18.98 12.45
C GLN A 187 -7.45 -19.68 12.81
N GLY A 188 -6.57 -19.92 11.83
CA GLY A 188 -5.24 -20.51 12.10
C GLY A 188 -4.37 -19.61 12.97
N LEU A 189 -4.42 -18.30 12.71
CA LEU A 189 -3.70 -17.29 13.48
C LEU A 189 -4.16 -17.23 14.93
N TYR A 190 -5.48 -17.26 15.17
CA TYR A 190 -6.08 -17.26 16.50
C TYR A 190 -5.78 -18.55 17.27
N ASN A 191 -5.89 -19.71 16.63
CA ASN A 191 -5.58 -20.98 17.27
C ASN A 191 -4.11 -21.03 17.71
N SER A 192 -3.18 -20.55 16.88
CA SER A 192 -1.76 -20.43 17.24
C SER A 192 -1.55 -19.49 18.42
N TRP A 193 -2.18 -18.32 18.39
CA TRP A 193 -2.14 -17.33 19.45
C TRP A 193 -2.58 -17.90 20.81
N GLU A 194 -3.77 -18.51 20.86
CA GLU A 194 -4.39 -19.03 22.08
C GLU A 194 -3.67 -20.26 22.63
N GLN A 195 -3.39 -21.25 21.77
CA GLN A 195 -2.89 -22.55 22.20
C GLN A 195 -1.38 -22.54 22.47
N THR A 196 -0.64 -21.63 21.82
CA THR A 196 0.82 -21.67 21.78
C THR A 196 1.47 -20.35 22.19
N THR A 197 1.26 -19.27 21.45
CA THR A 197 2.00 -18.02 21.68
C THR A 197 1.76 -17.43 23.07
N LEU A 198 0.50 -17.40 23.53
CA LEU A 198 0.16 -16.90 24.86
C LEU A 198 0.76 -17.79 25.97
N LYS A 199 0.80 -19.10 25.77
CA LYS A 199 1.40 -20.03 26.73
C LYS A 199 2.90 -19.79 26.86
N LEU A 200 3.59 -19.62 25.74
CA LEU A 200 5.02 -19.26 25.71
C LEU A 200 5.27 -17.90 26.35
N LEU A 201 4.36 -16.94 26.15
CA LEU A 201 4.40 -15.66 26.85
C LEU A 201 4.17 -15.77 28.37
N LYS A 202 3.60 -16.85 28.88
CA LYS A 202 3.45 -17.04 30.34
C LYS A 202 4.57 -17.90 30.93
N GLU A 203 5.15 -18.77 30.12
CA GLU A 203 6.25 -19.65 30.52
C GLU A 203 7.59 -18.91 30.41
N ALA A 204 8.22 -18.63 31.55
CA ALA A 204 9.50 -17.91 31.60
C ALA A 204 10.71 -18.71 31.03
N LYS A 205 10.50 -19.96 30.62
CA LYS A 205 11.55 -20.89 30.18
C LYS A 205 11.03 -21.82 29.09
N SER A 206 11.15 -21.45 27.83
CA SER A 206 11.09 -22.41 26.74
C SER A 206 11.98 -21.97 25.57
N TYR A 207 12.89 -22.87 25.20
CA TYR A 207 13.92 -22.68 24.17
C TYR A 207 13.50 -23.27 22.81
N ASN A 208 12.43 -24.06 22.79
CA ASN A 208 11.97 -24.68 21.57
C ASN A 208 11.13 -23.68 20.78
N LEU A 209 11.44 -23.58 19.48
CA LEU A 209 10.53 -22.94 18.54
C LEU A 209 9.15 -23.56 18.73
N PRO A 210 8.08 -22.75 18.71
CA PRO A 210 6.74 -23.31 18.74
C PRO A 210 6.57 -24.31 17.58
N PRO A 211 5.87 -25.44 17.73
CA PRO A 211 5.78 -26.46 16.68
C PRO A 211 5.27 -25.94 15.33
N HIS A 212 4.46 -24.88 15.33
CA HIS A 212 4.00 -24.23 14.11
C HIS A 212 5.09 -23.39 13.43
N ILE A 213 6.00 -22.79 14.20
CA ILE A 213 7.19 -22.08 13.71
C ILE A 213 8.24 -23.09 13.21
N GLU A 214 8.45 -24.21 13.90
CA GLU A 214 9.24 -25.32 13.32
C GLU A 214 8.64 -25.78 11.99
N GLY A 215 7.31 -25.78 11.88
CA GLY A 215 6.61 -26.08 10.65
C GLY A 215 6.94 -25.16 9.48
N HIS A 216 7.24 -23.87 9.72
CA HIS A 216 7.60 -22.97 8.62
C HIS A 216 8.98 -23.26 8.04
N LEU A 217 9.86 -23.92 8.81
CA LEU A 217 11.18 -24.38 8.36
C LEU A 217 11.08 -25.58 7.41
N ASN A 218 9.92 -26.25 7.35
CA ASN A 218 9.65 -27.34 6.41
C ASN A 218 8.89 -26.82 5.18
N PRO A 219 9.51 -26.75 3.99
CA PRO A 219 8.86 -26.30 2.77
C PRO A 219 7.63 -27.12 2.36
N GLN A 220 7.53 -28.38 2.76
CA GLN A 220 6.44 -29.29 2.38
C GLN A 220 5.11 -28.96 3.09
N ILE A 221 5.15 -28.33 4.27
CA ILE A 221 3.95 -27.99 5.04
C ILE A 221 3.09 -26.96 4.31
N TRP A 222 3.72 -26.17 3.45
CA TRP A 222 3.05 -25.19 2.61
C TRP A 222 2.31 -25.82 1.43
N ASP A 223 2.65 -27.03 1.00
CA ASP A 223 1.94 -27.71 -0.09
C ASP A 223 0.64 -28.38 0.43
N ALA A 224 0.39 -28.33 1.75
CA ALA A 224 -0.80 -28.88 2.38
C ALA A 224 -1.93 -27.84 2.46
N SER A 225 -3.15 -28.25 2.09
CA SER A 225 -4.38 -27.43 2.15
C SER A 225 -4.85 -27.18 3.59
N THR A 226 -4.05 -26.47 4.38
CA THR A 226 -4.37 -26.17 5.78
C THR A 226 -4.59 -24.66 5.97
N HIS A 227 -5.53 -24.31 6.85
CA HIS A 227 -5.88 -22.94 7.24
C HIS A 227 -4.77 -22.22 8.05
N ARG A 228 -3.48 -22.44 7.75
CA ARG A 228 -2.33 -21.95 8.54
C ARG A 228 -1.43 -20.98 7.79
N HIS A 229 -1.75 -20.59 6.55
CA HIS A 229 -0.82 -19.78 5.74
C HIS A 229 -0.55 -18.40 6.32
N SER A 230 -1.58 -17.72 6.85
CA SER A 230 -1.43 -16.45 7.55
C SER A 230 -0.49 -16.57 8.75
N GLU A 231 -0.61 -17.65 9.52
CA GLU A 231 0.17 -17.92 10.71
C GLU A 231 1.63 -18.24 10.36
N LEU A 232 1.87 -19.16 9.42
CA LEU A 232 3.21 -19.53 8.96
C LEU A 232 3.95 -18.37 8.29
N ALA A 233 3.23 -17.54 7.52
CA ALA A 233 3.78 -16.33 6.91
C ALA A 233 4.22 -15.34 7.98
N LEU A 234 3.41 -15.15 9.02
CA LEU A 234 3.75 -14.26 10.11
C LEU A 234 4.94 -14.83 10.91
N ALA A 235 4.96 -16.14 11.19
CA ALA A 235 6.04 -16.80 11.90
C ALA A 235 7.40 -16.58 11.21
N LYS A 236 7.48 -16.73 9.87
CA LYS A 236 8.71 -16.47 9.09
C LYS A 236 9.26 -15.04 9.24
N LYS A 237 8.39 -14.03 9.42
CA LYS A 237 8.81 -12.62 9.62
C LYS A 237 9.56 -12.41 10.93
N TYR A 238 9.09 -13.06 11.99
CA TYR A 238 9.65 -12.90 13.33
C TYR A 238 10.74 -13.93 13.64
N PHE A 239 10.69 -15.10 13.00
CA PHE A 239 11.61 -16.22 13.17
C PHE A 239 12.18 -16.71 11.83
N PRO A 240 12.90 -15.85 11.08
CA PRO A 240 13.54 -16.28 9.84
C PRO A 240 14.60 -17.36 10.13
N ALA A 241 14.76 -18.31 9.22
CA ALA A 241 15.61 -19.47 9.42
C ALA A 241 17.07 -19.09 9.76
N GLU A 242 17.58 -18.01 9.15
CA GLU A 242 18.94 -17.52 9.35
C GLU A 242 19.20 -16.98 10.75
N ASP A 243 18.16 -16.53 11.46
CA ASP A 243 18.30 -16.01 12.81
C ASP A 243 18.16 -17.10 13.87
N THR A 244 17.78 -18.33 13.50
CA THR A 244 17.48 -19.42 14.44
C THR A 244 18.67 -19.73 15.34
N GLU A 245 19.88 -19.84 14.78
CA GLU A 245 21.10 -20.08 15.57
C GLU A 245 21.45 -18.91 16.49
N LEU A 246 21.26 -17.67 16.02
CA LEU A 246 21.54 -16.46 16.82
C LEU A 246 20.59 -16.33 18.03
N LEU A 247 19.43 -16.96 17.96
CA LEU A 247 18.41 -16.89 19.02
C LEU A 247 18.53 -17.99 20.07
N LYS A 248 19.20 -19.11 19.76
CA LYS A 248 19.28 -20.27 20.68
C LYS A 248 19.91 -19.95 22.03
N ASP A 249 20.80 -18.96 22.08
CA ASP A 249 21.54 -18.58 23.29
C ASP A 249 21.23 -17.16 23.79
N ASN A 250 20.15 -16.52 23.29
CA ASN A 250 19.79 -15.16 23.66
C ASN A 250 18.33 -15.05 24.12
N ASP A 251 18.09 -15.45 25.37
CA ASP A 251 16.76 -15.47 26.01
C ASP A 251 16.02 -14.13 25.89
N LYS A 252 16.73 -13.02 26.05
CA LYS A 252 16.14 -11.68 25.96
C LYS A 252 15.68 -11.37 24.54
N ALA A 253 16.51 -11.63 23.53
CA ALA A 253 16.15 -11.40 22.14
C ALA A 253 15.06 -12.36 21.65
N TRP A 254 15.10 -13.61 22.09
CA TRP A 254 14.04 -14.58 21.85
C TRP A 254 12.71 -14.12 22.41
N ARG A 255 12.72 -13.73 23.70
CA ARG A 255 11.53 -13.24 24.40
C ARG A 255 10.91 -12.03 23.71
N GLU A 256 11.75 -11.08 23.32
CA GLU A 256 11.33 -9.89 22.59
C GLU A 256 10.67 -10.25 21.24
N ARG A 257 11.21 -11.24 20.51
CA ARG A 257 10.61 -11.70 19.25
C ARG A 257 9.27 -12.39 19.45
N VAL A 258 9.15 -13.24 20.47
CA VAL A 258 7.86 -13.86 20.83
C VAL A 258 6.84 -12.77 21.18
N LEU A 259 7.23 -11.76 21.95
CA LEU A 259 6.35 -10.63 22.28
C LEU A 259 5.97 -9.78 21.05
N ALA A 260 6.88 -9.57 20.11
CA ALA A 260 6.59 -8.85 18.88
C ALA A 260 5.64 -9.64 17.96
N PHE A 261 5.90 -10.93 17.77
CA PHE A 261 5.02 -11.86 17.05
C PHE A 261 3.62 -11.89 17.68
N ALA A 262 3.59 -12.02 18.99
CA ALA A 262 2.39 -12.01 19.81
C ALA A 262 1.55 -10.75 19.66
N THR A 263 2.21 -9.60 19.79
CA THR A 263 1.59 -8.29 19.61
C THR A 263 0.92 -8.23 18.24
N LYS A 264 1.62 -8.67 17.18
CA LYS A 264 1.08 -8.61 15.82
C LYS A 264 -0.09 -9.56 15.59
N GLN A 265 -0.06 -10.77 16.14
CA GLN A 265 -1.22 -11.67 16.14
C GLN A 265 -2.41 -11.00 16.82
N ALA A 266 -2.18 -10.40 17.99
CA ALA A 266 -3.23 -9.76 18.76
C ALA A 266 -3.81 -8.52 18.06
N GLU A 267 -2.98 -7.69 17.43
CA GLU A 267 -3.47 -6.54 16.65
C GLU A 267 -4.31 -7.00 15.46
N ALA A 268 -3.87 -8.03 14.73
CA ALA A 268 -4.59 -8.57 13.59
C ALA A 268 -5.96 -9.15 13.97
N ILE A 269 -6.03 -9.89 15.08
CA ILE A 269 -7.26 -10.55 15.54
C ILE A 269 -8.23 -9.57 16.22
N TRP A 270 -7.73 -8.69 17.11
CA TRP A 270 -8.59 -7.85 17.97
C TRP A 270 -8.83 -6.45 17.41
N LEU A 271 -7.83 -5.86 16.76
CA LEU A 271 -7.91 -4.50 16.23
C LEU A 271 -8.21 -4.49 14.73
N GLN A 272 -8.19 -5.66 14.11
CA GLN A 272 -8.22 -5.75 12.66
C GLN A 272 -7.13 -4.84 12.05
N SER A 273 -5.88 -4.99 12.54
CA SER A 273 -4.69 -4.40 11.91
C SER A 273 -4.09 -5.30 10.82
N PRO A 274 -3.40 -4.76 9.79
CA PRO A 274 -2.82 -5.57 8.72
C PRO A 274 -1.82 -6.56 9.28
N LEU A 275 -1.79 -7.79 8.75
CA LEU A 275 -0.83 -8.82 9.19
C LEU A 275 0.62 -8.42 8.87
N PHE A 276 0.82 -7.68 7.77
CA PHE A 276 2.09 -7.13 7.31
C PHE A 276 1.91 -5.65 6.95
N ASP A 277 2.92 -4.86 7.24
CA ASP A 277 2.92 -3.39 7.15
C ASP A 277 4.12 -2.85 6.37
N GLU A 278 4.99 -3.75 5.89
CA GLU A 278 6.19 -3.41 5.15
C GLU A 278 5.89 -2.86 3.74
N PRO A 279 6.67 -1.86 3.29
CA PRO A 279 6.64 -1.42 1.92
C PRO A 279 7.24 -2.52 1.05
N VAL A 280 6.63 -2.74 -0.12
CA VAL A 280 7.08 -3.74 -1.08
C VAL A 280 7.82 -3.07 -2.23
N TYR A 281 8.98 -3.62 -2.56
CA TYR A 281 9.81 -3.23 -3.70
C TYR A 281 9.93 -4.38 -4.68
N VAL A 282 9.88 -4.07 -5.97
CA VAL A 282 10.27 -5.02 -7.02
C VAL A 282 11.68 -4.71 -7.46
N TRP A 283 12.51 -5.74 -7.53
CA TRP A 283 13.91 -5.64 -7.91
C TRP A 283 14.18 -6.46 -9.17
N TYR A 284 14.84 -5.88 -10.17
CA TYR A 284 15.20 -6.59 -11.39
C TYR A 284 16.72 -6.65 -11.57
N THR A 285 17.28 -7.84 -11.44
CA THR A 285 18.70 -8.14 -11.69
C THR A 285 18.87 -8.53 -13.16
N ASN A 286 18.87 -7.52 -14.03
CA ASN A 286 18.93 -7.68 -15.49
C ASN A 286 20.33 -7.42 -16.06
N TYR A 287 21.36 -8.00 -15.44
CA TYR A 287 22.74 -7.75 -15.84
C TYR A 287 23.08 -8.29 -17.23
N THR A 288 24.04 -7.63 -17.86
CA THR A 288 24.63 -7.95 -19.17
C THR A 288 26.15 -8.05 -19.02
N ASP A 289 26.84 -8.54 -20.05
CA ASP A 289 28.31 -8.54 -20.11
C ASP A 289 28.97 -9.26 -18.92
N LYS A 290 30.11 -8.77 -18.43
CA LYS A 290 30.86 -9.38 -17.31
C LYS A 290 30.01 -9.53 -16.04
N GLN A 291 29.04 -8.64 -15.82
CA GLN A 291 28.18 -8.64 -14.65
C GLN A 291 27.15 -9.78 -14.69
N ALA A 292 26.77 -10.26 -15.89
CA ALA A 292 25.82 -11.35 -16.04
C ALA A 292 26.31 -12.66 -15.38
N LEU A 293 27.63 -12.85 -15.27
CA LEU A 293 28.27 -14.00 -14.61
C LEU A 293 27.88 -14.15 -13.13
N HIS A 294 27.41 -13.08 -12.49
CA HIS A 294 27.00 -13.10 -11.09
C HIS A 294 25.53 -13.44 -10.88
N THR A 295 24.71 -13.41 -11.93
CA THR A 295 23.24 -13.51 -11.82
C THR A 295 22.80 -14.80 -11.12
N ASP A 296 23.43 -15.93 -11.45
CA ASP A 296 23.11 -17.23 -10.83
C ASP A 296 23.44 -17.27 -9.34
N ARG A 297 24.59 -16.69 -8.94
CA ARG A 297 24.97 -16.60 -7.54
C ARG A 297 24.01 -15.69 -6.78
N LEU A 298 23.72 -14.51 -7.33
CA LEU A 298 22.81 -13.54 -6.73
C LEU A 298 21.42 -14.16 -6.53
N HIS A 299 20.92 -14.92 -7.50
CA HIS A 299 19.66 -15.67 -7.37
C HIS A 299 19.72 -16.73 -6.27
N LYS A 300 20.76 -17.57 -6.26
CA LYS A 300 20.93 -18.68 -5.31
C LYS A 300 21.07 -18.19 -3.86
N GLU A 301 21.76 -17.06 -3.68
CA GLU A 301 22.03 -16.48 -2.37
C GLU A 301 20.98 -15.44 -1.94
N ALA A 302 19.94 -15.23 -2.76
CA ALA A 302 18.88 -14.23 -2.55
C ALA A 302 19.44 -12.82 -2.30
N ILE A 303 20.32 -12.37 -3.18
CA ILE A 303 20.98 -11.06 -3.11
C ILE A 303 20.40 -10.13 -4.17
N VAL A 304 19.87 -8.99 -3.73
CA VAL A 304 19.52 -7.89 -4.63
C VAL A 304 20.66 -6.92 -4.71
N SER A 305 20.95 -6.43 -5.91
CA SER A 305 22.10 -5.58 -6.12
C SER A 305 21.92 -4.61 -7.28
N ILE A 306 22.62 -3.47 -7.19
CA ILE A 306 22.96 -2.65 -8.35
C ILE A 306 24.41 -2.85 -8.73
N CYS A 307 24.70 -2.71 -10.03
CA CYS A 307 26.05 -2.61 -10.53
C CYS A 307 26.35 -1.15 -10.90
N VAL A 308 27.43 -0.61 -10.38
CA VAL A 308 27.98 0.68 -10.81
C VAL A 308 29.34 0.40 -11.44
N GLN A 309 29.51 0.81 -12.69
CA GLN A 309 30.79 0.64 -13.37
C GLN A 309 31.85 1.55 -12.75
N ASP A 310 33.06 1.02 -12.59
CA ASP A 310 34.21 1.76 -12.09
C ASP A 310 34.86 2.48 -13.27
N TYR A 311 34.26 3.62 -13.62
CA TYR A 311 34.56 4.39 -14.82
C TYR A 311 36.01 4.89 -14.90
N ALA A 312 36.71 4.98 -13.77
CA ALA A 312 38.13 5.29 -13.70
C ALA A 312 39.02 4.25 -14.40
N GLN A 313 38.53 3.00 -14.56
CA GLN A 313 39.24 1.92 -15.27
C GLN A 313 38.76 1.72 -16.72
N THR A 314 37.56 2.19 -17.09
CA THR A 314 36.93 1.88 -18.39
C THR A 314 36.93 3.04 -19.40
N GLY A 315 37.27 4.27 -18.98
CA GLY A 315 37.63 5.38 -19.88
C GLY A 315 36.47 6.17 -20.52
N ASN A 316 35.22 5.96 -20.11
CA ASN A 316 34.04 6.69 -20.62
C ASN A 316 33.18 7.20 -19.46
N ASP A 317 33.47 8.39 -18.93
CA ASP A 317 32.84 8.92 -17.72
C ASP A 317 31.36 9.31 -17.91
N GLU A 318 30.43 8.49 -17.42
CA GLU A 318 29.02 8.87 -17.25
C GLU A 318 28.70 9.38 -15.82
N GLY A 319 29.71 9.53 -14.94
CA GLY A 319 29.56 10.15 -13.60
C GLY A 319 28.80 9.33 -12.56
N HIS A 320 28.51 8.04 -12.81
CA HIS A 320 27.65 7.25 -11.92
C HIS A 320 28.26 6.92 -10.55
N GLN A 321 29.57 6.67 -10.49
CA GLN A 321 30.24 6.36 -9.22
C GLN A 321 30.28 7.60 -8.31
N GLU A 322 30.64 8.76 -8.87
CA GLU A 322 30.59 10.04 -8.16
C GLU A 322 29.15 10.36 -7.71
N TYR A 323 28.16 10.12 -8.58
CA TYR A 323 26.76 10.29 -8.24
C TYR A 323 26.30 9.39 -7.08
N PHE A 324 26.70 8.12 -7.09
CA PHE A 324 26.43 7.18 -6.01
C PHE A 324 27.05 7.68 -4.69
N ASP A 325 28.34 8.02 -4.70
CA ASP A 325 29.08 8.45 -3.51
C ASP A 325 28.49 9.72 -2.88
N MET A 326 28.06 10.68 -3.71
CA MET A 326 27.38 11.89 -3.25
C MET A 326 26.02 11.60 -2.61
N LEU A 327 25.22 10.71 -3.20
CA LEU A 327 23.92 10.33 -2.64
C LEU A 327 24.06 9.56 -1.32
N VAL A 328 25.04 8.68 -1.20
CA VAL A 328 25.35 7.98 0.06
C VAL A 328 25.77 8.97 1.15
N ALA A 329 26.54 10.00 0.79
CA ALA A 329 26.93 11.08 1.70
C ALA A 329 25.78 12.04 2.07
N GLY A 330 24.56 11.80 1.59
CA GLY A 330 23.39 12.65 1.83
C GLY A 330 23.43 13.98 1.09
N LYS A 331 24.30 14.12 0.08
CA LYS A 331 24.45 15.33 -0.71
C LYS A 331 23.59 15.25 -1.98
N SER A 332 23.11 16.40 -2.42
CA SER A 332 22.38 16.53 -3.69
C SER A 332 23.36 16.71 -4.85
N MET A 333 23.16 15.97 -5.93
CA MET A 333 23.89 16.08 -7.19
C MET A 333 22.92 15.93 -8.36
N ALA A 334 23.20 16.59 -9.47
CA ALA A 334 22.43 16.41 -10.70
C ALA A 334 22.53 14.95 -11.18
N ARG A 335 21.38 14.32 -11.45
CA ARG A 335 21.36 12.92 -11.86
C ARG A 335 22.00 12.75 -13.25
N PRO A 336 23.03 11.90 -13.40
CA PRO A 336 23.61 11.60 -14.71
C PRO A 336 22.63 10.82 -15.60
N LYS A 337 22.92 10.79 -16.90
CA LYS A 337 22.11 10.05 -17.89
C LYS A 337 22.10 8.56 -17.50
N LYS A 338 20.93 7.91 -17.47
CA LYS A 338 20.73 6.52 -17.00
C LYS A 338 21.01 6.25 -15.51
N GLY A 339 21.35 7.24 -14.69
CA GLY A 339 21.59 7.08 -13.24
C GLY A 339 20.35 6.83 -12.36
N LYS A 340 19.17 6.52 -12.94
CA LYS A 340 17.91 6.33 -12.18
C LYS A 340 18.01 5.15 -11.19
N TYR A 341 18.63 4.06 -11.61
CA TYR A 341 18.76 2.85 -10.78
C TYR A 341 19.54 3.10 -9.48
N ILE A 342 20.50 4.03 -9.48
CA ILE A 342 21.24 4.44 -8.30
C ILE A 342 20.31 5.18 -7.34
N GLN A 343 19.56 6.15 -7.85
CA GLN A 343 18.58 6.89 -7.06
C GLN A 343 17.56 5.94 -6.42
N ASP A 344 17.07 4.96 -7.18
CA ASP A 344 16.10 4.01 -6.67
C ASP A 344 16.74 3.12 -5.57
N PHE A 345 17.97 2.65 -5.75
CA PHE A 345 18.67 1.83 -4.73
C PHE A 345 18.93 2.61 -3.45
N ILE A 346 19.33 3.88 -3.57
CA ILE A 346 19.50 4.76 -2.40
C ILE A 346 18.14 5.02 -1.72
N SER A 347 17.04 5.12 -2.47
CA SER A 347 15.70 5.19 -1.89
C SER A 347 15.36 3.93 -1.10
N LEU A 348 15.65 2.74 -1.64
CA LEU A 348 15.52 1.47 -0.90
C LEU A 348 16.38 1.48 0.36
N ALA A 349 17.67 1.81 0.25
CA ALA A 349 18.59 1.83 1.38
C ALA A 349 18.17 2.82 2.47
N ASN A 350 17.69 4.01 2.11
CA ASN A 350 17.14 4.96 3.07
C ASN A 350 15.87 4.44 3.73
N ARG A 351 15.00 3.75 2.98
CA ARG A 351 13.80 3.14 3.55
C ARG A 351 14.13 2.03 4.54
N VAL A 352 15.14 1.22 4.23
CA VAL A 352 15.68 0.17 5.11
C VAL A 352 16.23 0.76 6.41
N LYS A 353 16.76 2.00 6.43
CA LYS A 353 17.16 2.64 7.69
C LYS A 353 15.95 2.92 8.61
N GLU A 354 14.79 3.23 8.02
CA GLU A 354 13.59 3.65 8.72
C GLU A 354 12.70 2.49 9.18
N GLN A 355 12.63 1.41 8.41
CA GLN A 355 11.71 0.29 8.65
C GLN A 355 12.10 -0.99 7.89
N ASP A 356 11.50 -2.12 8.27
CA ASP A 356 11.57 -3.38 7.52
C ASP A 356 11.01 -3.19 6.10
N VAL A 357 11.60 -3.84 5.09
CA VAL A 357 11.22 -3.73 3.67
C VAL A 357 11.10 -5.09 3.02
N LEU A 358 9.99 -5.34 2.32
CA LEU A 358 9.81 -6.55 1.51
C LEU A 358 10.32 -6.32 0.08
N VAL A 359 11.08 -7.27 -0.46
CA VAL A 359 11.61 -7.20 -1.82
C VAL A 359 11.21 -8.45 -2.60
N VAL A 360 10.68 -8.22 -3.81
CA VAL A 360 10.44 -9.24 -4.83
C VAL A 360 11.46 -9.08 -5.93
N ALA A 361 12.40 -10.00 -5.98
CA ALA A 361 13.53 -9.96 -6.89
C ALA A 361 13.36 -10.93 -8.05
N SER A 362 13.51 -10.42 -9.27
CA SER A 362 13.62 -11.17 -10.52
C SER A 362 15.06 -11.15 -10.99
N TYR A 363 15.52 -12.27 -11.56
CA TYR A 363 16.89 -12.44 -12.04
C TYR A 363 16.85 -12.89 -13.49
N LYS A 364 17.60 -12.21 -14.36
CA LYS A 364 17.65 -12.57 -15.77
C LYS A 364 18.16 -14.00 -15.95
N GLY A 365 17.46 -14.79 -16.76
CA GLY A 365 17.78 -16.19 -17.00
C GLY A 365 17.13 -17.17 -16.01
N HIS A 366 16.54 -16.67 -14.93
CA HIS A 366 15.77 -17.47 -13.97
C HIS A 366 14.27 -17.22 -14.16
N GLN A 367 13.48 -18.28 -14.14
CA GLN A 367 12.03 -18.15 -14.24
C GLN A 367 11.41 -17.79 -12.90
N ASP A 368 12.02 -18.25 -11.80
CA ASP A 368 11.55 -18.07 -10.43
C ASP A 368 11.96 -16.74 -9.80
N LEU A 369 11.03 -16.14 -9.05
CA LEU A 369 11.26 -14.94 -8.26
C LEU A 369 11.78 -15.30 -6.86
N ARG A 370 12.53 -14.39 -6.24
CA ARG A 370 12.89 -14.45 -4.83
C ARG A 370 12.12 -13.39 -4.06
N ILE A 371 11.42 -13.77 -3.01
CA ILE A 371 10.76 -12.84 -2.10
C ILE A 371 11.48 -12.90 -0.77
N GLY A 372 11.91 -11.76 -0.25
CA GLY A 372 12.56 -11.73 1.05
C GLY A 372 12.56 -10.36 1.68
N LEU A 373 12.90 -10.34 2.97
CA LEU A 373 12.83 -9.15 3.80
C LEU A 373 14.24 -8.58 4.00
N ILE A 374 14.34 -7.26 3.90
CA ILE A 374 15.49 -6.50 4.39
C ILE A 374 15.07 -5.88 5.72
N LYS A 375 15.75 -6.26 6.81
CA LYS A 375 15.44 -5.76 8.15
C LYS A 375 15.84 -4.30 8.30
N GLN A 376 15.09 -3.57 9.12
CA GLN A 376 15.41 -2.20 9.48
C GLN A 376 16.86 -2.09 9.96
N GLY A 377 17.58 -1.09 9.47
CA GLY A 377 18.97 -0.82 9.83
C GLY A 377 19.98 -1.74 9.15
N THR A 378 19.56 -2.65 8.26
CA THR A 378 20.51 -3.43 7.46
C THR A 378 21.31 -2.50 6.55
N GLU A 379 22.64 -2.59 6.59
CA GLU A 379 23.52 -1.88 5.66
C GLU A 379 23.75 -2.72 4.40
N PHE A 380 23.84 -2.07 3.24
CA PHE A 380 24.29 -2.75 2.04
C PHE A 380 25.80 -2.96 2.09
N TYR A 381 26.28 -4.06 1.52
CA TYR A 381 27.71 -4.33 1.39
C TYR A 381 28.17 -4.13 -0.06
N VAL A 382 29.48 -4.00 -0.25
CA VAL A 382 30.09 -3.72 -1.55
C VAL A 382 31.00 -4.88 -1.95
N GLU A 383 30.85 -5.35 -3.18
CA GLU A 383 31.78 -6.27 -3.82
C GLU A 383 32.49 -5.54 -4.97
N GLN A 384 33.82 -5.49 -4.91
CA GLN A 384 34.64 -4.85 -5.94
C GLN A 384 35.10 -5.89 -6.97
N TYR A 385 34.93 -5.57 -8.25
CA TYR A 385 35.44 -6.33 -9.38
C TYR A 385 36.27 -5.42 -10.29
N GLU A 386 36.97 -6.04 -11.25
CA GLU A 386 37.69 -5.32 -12.30
C GLU A 386 36.69 -4.54 -13.18
N GLY A 387 36.74 -3.22 -13.11
CA GLY A 387 35.91 -2.30 -13.88
C GLY A 387 34.49 -2.06 -13.35
N TYR A 388 34.08 -2.63 -12.20
CA TYR A 388 32.76 -2.36 -11.59
C TYR A 388 32.64 -2.76 -10.11
N ARG A 389 31.64 -2.20 -9.44
CA ARG A 389 31.23 -2.51 -8.06
C ARG A 389 29.79 -3.01 -8.04
N LEU A 390 29.53 -4.06 -7.26
CA LEU A 390 28.17 -4.45 -6.88
C LEU A 390 27.87 -3.90 -5.48
N TYR A 391 26.72 -3.24 -5.35
CA TYR A 391 26.17 -2.81 -4.06
C TYR A 391 24.97 -3.69 -3.74
N CYS A 392 25.03 -4.39 -2.61
CA CYS A 392 24.23 -5.58 -2.39
C CYS A 392 23.47 -5.52 -1.06
N PHE A 393 22.20 -5.96 -1.08
CA PHE A 393 21.46 -6.38 0.09
C PHE A 393 21.21 -7.88 0.02
N LYS A 394 21.48 -8.59 1.12
CA LYS A 394 21.07 -9.97 1.27
C LYS A 394 19.65 -10.01 1.82
N LEU A 395 18.74 -10.67 1.12
CA LEU A 395 17.37 -10.86 1.57
C LEU A 395 17.36 -11.94 2.67
N LYS A 396 16.65 -11.68 3.79
CA LYS A 396 16.33 -12.73 4.76
C LYS A 396 15.14 -13.55 4.29
N SER A 397 15.12 -14.85 4.62
CA SER A 397 14.12 -15.84 4.23
C SER A 397 12.75 -15.66 4.89
N VAL A 398 12.15 -14.49 4.74
CA VAL A 398 10.82 -14.23 5.29
C VAL A 398 9.73 -14.80 4.37
N TYR A 399 10.04 -14.99 3.08
CA TYR A 399 9.18 -15.64 2.09
C TYR A 399 9.99 -16.41 1.05
N CYS A 400 11.03 -17.12 1.48
CA CYS A 400 11.66 -18.09 0.59
C CYS A 400 10.58 -19.12 0.22
N THR A 401 10.27 -19.11 -1.07
CA THR A 401 9.29 -19.94 -1.77
C THR A 401 9.28 -21.33 -1.16
N PRO A 402 8.22 -21.72 -0.41
CA PRO A 402 7.88 -23.13 -0.40
C PRO A 402 7.54 -23.53 -1.84
N ARG A 403 7.47 -24.82 -2.15
CA ARG A 403 7.18 -25.34 -3.50
C ARG A 403 5.73 -25.11 -3.94
N TRP A 404 5.25 -23.87 -3.81
CA TRP A 404 4.19 -23.33 -4.63
C TRP A 404 4.82 -23.14 -6.00
N GLY A 405 4.45 -24.04 -6.91
CA GLY A 405 5.16 -24.38 -8.14
C GLY A 405 5.80 -23.18 -8.82
N MET A 406 7.05 -23.37 -9.27
CA MET A 406 7.82 -22.45 -10.12
C MET A 406 7.12 -21.11 -10.32
N LEU A 407 7.51 -20.10 -9.54
CA LEU A 407 7.23 -18.72 -9.91
C LEU A 407 7.63 -18.61 -11.39
N HIS A 408 6.67 -18.44 -12.28
CA HIS A 408 6.98 -18.24 -13.69
C HIS A 408 7.31 -16.75 -13.87
N ALA A 409 8.02 -16.40 -14.94
CA ALA A 409 8.40 -15.02 -15.22
C ALA A 409 7.21 -14.02 -15.26
N SER A 410 5.98 -14.53 -15.35
CA SER A 410 4.73 -13.79 -15.15
C SER A 410 4.25 -13.87 -13.69
N LEU A 411 4.27 -12.73 -12.98
CA LEU A 411 3.55 -12.56 -11.72
C LEU A 411 2.05 -12.77 -11.98
N ASN A 412 1.44 -13.82 -11.43
CA ASN A 412 0.00 -13.92 -11.27
C ASN A 412 -0.36 -13.48 -9.84
N PRO A 413 -0.97 -12.30 -9.65
CA PRO A 413 -1.35 -11.77 -8.35
C PRO A 413 -2.33 -12.65 -7.55
N ALA A 414 -3.05 -13.56 -8.21
CA ALA A 414 -3.95 -14.52 -7.55
C ALA A 414 -3.19 -15.59 -6.76
N ASP A 415 -1.99 -15.95 -7.21
CA ASP A 415 -1.13 -16.96 -6.57
C ASP A 415 -0.34 -16.36 -5.38
N TYR A 416 -0.28 -15.03 -5.29
CA TYR A 416 0.51 -14.30 -4.29
C TYR A 416 -0.26 -13.08 -3.76
N PRO A 417 -1.25 -13.27 -2.86
CA PRO A 417 -2.08 -12.18 -2.33
C PRO A 417 -1.27 -11.04 -1.69
N ILE A 418 -0.09 -11.38 -1.13
CA ILE A 418 0.91 -10.45 -0.58
C ILE A 418 1.48 -9.49 -1.67
N LEU A 419 1.56 -9.95 -2.91
CA LEU A 419 2.22 -9.26 -4.03
C LEU A 419 1.24 -8.56 -4.98
N LYS A 420 -0.04 -8.41 -4.61
CA LYS A 420 -1.15 -8.03 -5.51
C LYS A 420 -1.03 -6.66 -6.21
N ASN A 421 0.05 -5.91 -6.03
CA ASN A 421 0.20 -4.55 -6.55
C ASN A 421 1.49 -4.30 -7.36
N LEU A 422 2.27 -5.34 -7.69
CA LEU A 422 3.50 -5.17 -8.45
C LEU A 422 3.19 -4.96 -9.95
N SER A 423 2.84 -3.74 -10.35
CA SER A 423 2.75 -3.37 -11.78
C SER A 423 4.15 -3.13 -12.37
N PRO A 424 4.46 -3.61 -13.59
CA PRO A 424 5.76 -3.41 -14.24
C PRO A 424 5.75 -2.14 -15.08
N ASN A 425 6.79 -1.30 -15.00
CA ASN A 425 7.19 -0.42 -16.10
C ASN A 425 8.59 0.21 -15.91
N SER A 426 9.62 -0.47 -16.42
CA SER A 426 10.97 0.06 -16.71
C SER A 426 11.75 0.73 -15.57
N GLY A 427 12.74 -0.01 -15.07
CA GLY A 427 13.74 0.47 -14.11
C GLY A 427 14.18 -0.67 -13.20
N THR A 428 15.44 -0.65 -12.80
CA THR A 428 16.07 -1.66 -11.92
C THR A 428 15.32 -1.84 -10.60
N ILE A 429 14.44 -0.90 -10.25
CA ILE A 429 13.51 -0.97 -9.12
C ILE A 429 12.15 -0.36 -9.51
N HIS A 430 11.06 -1.01 -9.08
CA HIS A 430 9.79 -0.33 -8.84
C HIS A 430 9.55 -0.21 -7.34
N HIS A 431 9.51 1.02 -6.85
CA HIS A 431 8.90 1.27 -5.56
C HIS A 431 7.39 1.12 -5.72
N VAL A 432 6.85 0.01 -5.24
CA VAL A 432 5.43 -0.29 -5.39
C VAL A 432 4.60 0.30 -4.25
N VAL A 433 5.25 0.79 -3.18
CA VAL A 433 4.54 1.32 -2.00
C VAL A 433 5.15 2.62 -1.45
N ASN A 434 5.04 3.73 -2.20
CA ASN A 434 4.71 5.10 -1.70
C ASN A 434 4.35 6.08 -2.85
N GLN A 435 3.64 5.62 -3.88
CA GLN A 435 2.99 6.57 -4.79
C GLN A 435 1.47 6.42 -4.67
N ARG A 436 0.91 7.21 -3.75
CA ARG A 436 -0.46 7.78 -3.75
C ARG A 436 -1.70 6.88 -3.84
N LYS A 437 -1.59 5.55 -3.88
CA LYS A 437 -2.75 4.66 -3.67
C LYS A 437 -2.47 3.72 -2.51
N ARG A 438 -2.48 4.28 -1.29
CA ARG A 438 -2.40 3.60 0.01
C ARG A 438 -3.41 2.44 0.19
N GLN A 439 -4.42 2.34 -0.68
CA GLN A 439 -5.57 1.47 -0.45
C GLN A 439 -5.44 0.07 -1.05
N ALA A 440 -4.70 -0.15 -2.14
CA ALA A 440 -4.77 -1.43 -2.87
C ALA A 440 -3.87 -2.53 -2.29
N VAL A 441 -2.71 -2.17 -1.70
CA VAL A 441 -1.84 -3.11 -0.97
C VAL A 441 -2.47 -3.45 0.37
N TYR A 442 -2.89 -2.46 1.14
CA TYR A 442 -3.56 -2.63 2.44
C TYR A 442 -4.82 -3.52 2.37
N ARG A 443 -5.61 -3.44 1.29
CA ARG A 443 -6.88 -4.18 1.12
C ARG A 443 -6.75 -5.61 0.63
N ALA A 444 -5.55 -6.08 0.25
CA ALA A 444 -5.32 -7.49 -0.09
C ALA A 444 -4.97 -8.35 1.14
N TYR A 445 -4.43 -7.72 2.20
CA TYR A 445 -4.11 -8.37 3.48
C TYR A 445 -5.25 -8.32 4.51
N TYR A 446 -6.32 -7.60 4.15
CA TYR A 446 -7.59 -7.56 4.83
C TYR A 446 -8.60 -8.19 3.89
N GLY A 447 -9.48 -9.08 4.34
CA GLY A 447 -10.53 -9.67 3.51
C GLY A 447 -11.59 -8.70 3.03
N ILE A 448 -11.19 -7.72 2.25
CA ILE A 448 -11.95 -6.58 1.81
C ILE A 448 -11.97 -6.64 0.29
N VAL A 449 -13.20 -6.75 -0.23
CA VAL A 449 -13.54 -6.66 -1.65
C VAL A 449 -12.72 -5.56 -2.32
N TYR A 450 -12.12 -5.86 -3.48
CA TYR A 450 -11.54 -4.84 -4.35
C TYR A 450 -12.68 -3.89 -4.76
N PRO A 451 -12.73 -2.64 -4.29
CA PRO A 451 -13.79 -1.76 -4.74
C PRO A 451 -13.50 -1.42 -6.20
N TYR A 452 -14.34 -1.89 -7.12
CA TYR A 452 -14.28 -1.53 -8.52
C TYR A 452 -14.36 0.00 -8.63
N HIS A 453 -13.21 0.66 -8.78
CA HIS A 453 -13.11 2.10 -8.96
C HIS A 453 -11.91 2.41 -9.85
N TYR A 454 -12.11 3.19 -10.91
CA TYR A 454 -11.09 3.49 -11.92
C TYR A 454 -9.82 4.12 -11.35
N SER A 455 -9.92 4.80 -10.21
CA SER A 455 -8.75 5.34 -9.51
C SER A 455 -7.83 4.26 -8.96
N LEU A 456 -8.08 2.97 -9.18
CA LEU A 456 -7.22 1.84 -8.80
C LEU A 456 -6.61 1.12 -10.00
N LEU A 457 -6.99 1.48 -11.23
CA LEU A 457 -6.41 0.94 -12.46
C LEU A 457 -4.94 1.34 -12.61
N SER A 458 -4.14 0.47 -13.26
CA SER A 458 -2.82 0.84 -13.80
C SER A 458 -2.98 1.83 -14.95
N ASP A 459 -1.89 2.42 -15.43
CA ASP A 459 -1.98 3.32 -16.58
C ASP A 459 -2.47 2.54 -17.83
N GLU A 460 -1.99 1.31 -18.04
CA GLU A 460 -2.45 0.43 -19.14
C GLU A 460 -3.92 0.04 -19.00
N ALA A 461 -4.37 -0.35 -17.81
CA ALA A 461 -5.77 -0.70 -17.59
C ALA A 461 -6.69 0.54 -17.67
N THR A 462 -6.17 1.73 -17.35
CA THR A 462 -6.88 2.99 -17.57
C THR A 462 -7.00 3.28 -19.07
N GLU A 463 -5.95 3.03 -19.85
CA GLU A 463 -6.00 3.12 -21.31
C GLU A 463 -7.01 2.14 -21.90
N ASP A 464 -7.00 0.89 -21.46
CA ASP A 464 -7.92 -0.13 -21.95
C ASP A 464 -9.37 0.14 -21.54
N MET A 465 -9.60 0.71 -20.36
CA MET A 465 -10.92 1.23 -19.96
C MET A 465 -11.38 2.36 -20.90
N CYS A 466 -10.51 3.33 -21.20
CA CYS A 466 -10.84 4.42 -22.13
C CYS A 466 -11.05 3.92 -23.57
N LYS A 467 -10.33 2.88 -24.00
CA LYS A 467 -10.57 2.21 -25.29
C LYS A 467 -11.93 1.53 -25.30
N LEU A 468 -12.26 0.78 -24.25
CA LEU A 468 -13.54 0.10 -24.10
C LEU A 468 -14.70 1.10 -24.24
N TRP A 469 -14.58 2.26 -23.58
CA TRP A 469 -15.54 3.35 -23.69
C TRP A 469 -15.62 3.96 -25.08
N LEU A 470 -14.48 4.21 -25.74
CA LEU A 470 -14.45 4.70 -27.12
C LEU A 470 -15.04 3.69 -28.13
N THR A 471 -15.14 2.42 -27.77
CA THR A 471 -15.76 1.37 -28.59
C THR A 471 -17.19 1.00 -28.15
N SER A 472 -17.76 1.73 -27.18
CA SER A 472 -19.12 1.50 -26.70
C SER A 472 -20.08 2.62 -27.10
N GLU A 473 -21.38 2.35 -27.00
CA GLU A 473 -22.46 3.29 -27.35
C GLU A 473 -22.36 4.61 -26.57
N HIS A 474 -21.70 4.60 -25.41
CA HIS A 474 -21.43 5.80 -24.62
C HIS A 474 -20.61 6.86 -25.37
N ALA A 475 -19.67 6.44 -26.23
CA ALA A 475 -18.90 7.35 -27.06
C ALA A 475 -19.65 7.85 -28.30
N GLU A 476 -20.70 7.15 -28.73
CA GLU A 476 -21.54 7.56 -29.87
C GLU A 476 -22.28 8.87 -29.57
N ALA A 477 -22.71 9.06 -28.31
CA ALA A 477 -23.32 10.31 -27.85
C ALA A 477 -22.42 11.55 -28.04
N TYR A 478 -21.12 11.36 -28.25
CA TYR A 478 -20.14 12.41 -28.46
C TYR A 478 -19.56 12.42 -29.90
N ASP A 479 -20.07 11.57 -30.80
CA ASP A 479 -19.44 11.26 -32.10
C ASP A 479 -17.96 10.86 -31.94
N LEU A 480 -17.67 10.05 -30.91
CA LEU A 480 -16.33 9.55 -30.58
C LEU A 480 -16.21 8.02 -30.73
N TYR A 481 -17.25 7.35 -31.23
CA TYR A 481 -17.26 5.90 -31.40
C TYR A 481 -16.19 5.43 -32.40
N LEU A 482 -15.30 4.55 -31.97
CA LEU A 482 -14.21 3.99 -32.79
C LEU A 482 -14.67 2.76 -33.57
N LEU A 483 -14.63 2.86 -34.89
CA LEU A 483 -14.91 1.75 -35.82
C LEU A 483 -13.71 0.84 -36.03
N ARG A 484 -12.50 1.42 -36.05
CA ARG A 484 -11.25 0.72 -36.27
C ARG A 484 -10.18 1.27 -35.31
N PRO A 485 -9.91 0.61 -34.17
CA PRO A 485 -8.73 0.91 -33.38
C PRO A 485 -7.49 0.51 -34.19
N ALA A 486 -6.49 1.39 -34.30
CA ALA A 486 -5.25 1.05 -35.01
C ALA A 486 -4.46 -0.03 -34.26
N PRO A 487 -3.78 -0.98 -34.96
CA PRO A 487 -3.02 -2.04 -34.29
C PRO A 487 -1.89 -1.48 -33.42
N MET A 488 -1.76 -2.02 -32.20
CA MET A 488 -0.73 -1.70 -31.22
C MET A 488 0.67 -1.98 -31.78
N TYR A 489 1.32 -1.01 -32.42
CA TYR A 489 2.79 -0.85 -32.42
C TYR A 489 3.13 0.60 -32.79
N GLY A 490 3.66 1.34 -31.82
CA GLY A 490 4.35 2.61 -32.06
C GLY A 490 3.42 3.77 -32.43
N GLY A 491 2.82 4.41 -31.43
CA GLY A 491 2.53 5.84 -31.53
C GLY A 491 3.84 6.53 -31.90
N THR A 492 3.96 6.97 -33.16
CA THR A 492 5.15 7.68 -33.66
C THR A 492 5.41 9.01 -32.93
N THR A 493 4.54 9.36 -31.97
CA THR A 493 4.70 10.44 -31.03
C THR A 493 4.24 10.01 -29.63
N HIS A 494 5.07 10.23 -28.61
CA HIS A 494 4.83 10.11 -27.16
C HIS A 494 3.70 11.01 -26.60
N ILE A 495 2.78 11.43 -27.47
CA ILE A 495 1.78 12.45 -27.28
C ILE A 495 0.36 11.85 -27.32
N VAL A 496 0.17 10.71 -28.02
CA VAL A 496 -1.13 10.06 -28.26
C VAL A 496 -1.12 8.67 -27.65
N ASP A 497 -2.08 8.40 -26.77
CA ASP A 497 -2.21 7.12 -26.04
C ASP A 497 -3.25 6.20 -26.73
N ILE A 498 -4.28 6.76 -27.36
CA ILE A 498 -5.26 6.02 -28.19
C ILE A 498 -5.43 6.74 -29.53
N TRP A 499 -5.40 5.96 -30.62
CA TRP A 499 -5.67 6.44 -31.98
C TRP A 499 -6.61 5.49 -32.71
N GLY A 500 -7.57 6.05 -33.44
CA GLY A 500 -8.41 5.28 -34.33
C GLY A 500 -9.32 6.14 -35.19
N ILE A 501 -10.17 5.49 -35.96
CA ILE A 501 -11.08 6.13 -36.92
C ILE A 501 -12.53 5.93 -36.48
N SER A 502 -13.28 7.03 -36.45
CA SER A 502 -14.73 7.07 -36.21
C SER A 502 -15.52 7.16 -37.52
N TYR A 503 -16.84 7.26 -37.43
CA TYR A 503 -17.70 7.47 -38.59
C TYR A 503 -17.27 8.70 -39.42
N GLY A 504 -17.39 8.58 -40.74
CA GLY A 504 -16.99 9.64 -41.69
C GLY A 504 -15.48 9.83 -41.84
N ASP A 505 -14.67 8.80 -41.58
CA ASP A 505 -13.21 8.83 -41.63
C ASP A 505 -12.56 9.87 -40.69
N THR A 506 -13.28 10.24 -39.62
CA THR A 506 -12.80 11.18 -38.60
C THR A 506 -11.74 10.51 -37.72
N GLU A 507 -10.57 11.14 -37.62
CA GLU A 507 -9.46 10.66 -36.81
C GLU A 507 -9.68 11.04 -35.33
N ILE A 508 -9.61 10.10 -34.40
CA ILE A 508 -9.65 10.37 -32.97
C ILE A 508 -8.25 10.21 -32.39
N LEU A 509 -7.75 11.28 -31.76
CA LEU A 509 -6.51 11.28 -30.99
C LEU A 509 -6.85 11.48 -29.53
N ALA A 510 -6.51 10.51 -28.70
CA ALA A 510 -6.79 10.53 -27.28
C ALA A 510 -5.51 10.51 -26.45
N GLN A 511 -5.47 11.34 -25.40
CA GLN A 511 -4.43 11.34 -24.39
C GLN A 511 -5.04 11.12 -23.01
N ILE A 512 -4.38 10.32 -22.19
CA ILE A 512 -4.89 9.82 -20.91
C ILE A 512 -3.98 10.29 -19.80
N THR A 513 -4.57 10.78 -18.71
CA THR A 513 -3.82 11.21 -17.53
C THR A 513 -4.60 10.95 -16.25
N THR A 514 -4.04 10.14 -15.37
CA THR A 514 -4.64 9.90 -14.04
C THR A 514 -4.43 11.08 -13.08
N SER A 515 -3.75 12.15 -13.51
CA SER A 515 -3.54 13.37 -12.73
C SER A 515 -4.78 14.28 -12.71
N ASN A 516 -4.99 14.96 -11.58
CA ASN A 516 -5.92 16.09 -11.44
C ASN A 516 -5.21 17.46 -11.48
N ASN A 517 -3.89 17.48 -11.78
CA ASN A 517 -3.12 18.73 -11.82
C ASN A 517 -3.46 19.52 -13.09
N THR A 518 -4.12 20.65 -12.91
CA THR A 518 -4.57 21.56 -13.98
C THR A 518 -3.46 21.93 -14.96
N SER A 519 -2.26 22.27 -14.48
CA SER A 519 -1.14 22.68 -15.34
C SER A 519 -0.60 21.53 -16.19
N LEU A 520 -0.66 20.30 -15.68
CA LEU A 520 -0.25 19.10 -16.41
C LEU A 520 -1.26 18.76 -17.49
N ILE A 521 -2.56 18.82 -17.14
CA ILE A 521 -3.66 18.58 -18.07
C ILE A 521 -3.61 19.59 -19.21
N GLU A 522 -3.49 20.89 -18.92
CA GLU A 522 -3.35 21.95 -19.95
C GLU A 522 -2.11 21.78 -20.84
N LYS A 523 -1.02 21.22 -20.29
CA LYS A 523 0.17 20.88 -21.08
C LYS A 523 -0.09 19.72 -22.04
N LYS A 524 -0.83 18.70 -21.59
CA LYS A 524 -1.24 17.54 -22.40
C LYS A 524 -2.21 17.96 -23.51
N GLU A 525 -3.23 18.70 -23.14
CA GLU A 525 -4.13 19.45 -24.02
C GLU A 525 -3.36 20.18 -25.14
N LYS A 526 -2.46 21.10 -24.79
CA LYS A 526 -1.66 21.85 -25.79
C LYS A 526 -0.80 20.96 -26.69
N LYS A 527 -0.25 19.87 -26.15
CA LYS A 527 0.55 18.92 -26.93
C LYS A 527 -0.30 18.15 -27.93
N LEU A 528 -1.48 17.67 -27.54
CA LEU A 528 -2.37 16.92 -28.41
C LEU A 528 -2.82 17.78 -29.62
N LEU A 529 -3.05 19.08 -29.39
CA LEU A 529 -3.38 20.03 -30.46
C LEU A 529 -2.29 20.20 -31.52
N THR A 530 -1.01 19.93 -31.19
CA THR A 530 0.07 19.98 -32.20
C THR A 530 -0.08 18.94 -33.31
N LEU A 531 -0.94 17.94 -33.08
CA LEU A 531 -1.22 16.84 -34.01
C LEU A 531 -2.59 16.97 -34.70
N SER A 532 -3.42 17.94 -34.30
CA SER A 532 -4.77 18.13 -34.83
C SER A 532 -4.76 18.56 -36.29
N LYS A 533 -5.54 17.88 -37.13
CA LYS A 533 -5.81 18.25 -38.53
C LYS A 533 -7.30 18.59 -38.72
N HIS A 534 -7.69 18.96 -39.94
CA HIS A 534 -9.06 19.35 -40.27
C HIS A 534 -10.11 18.24 -40.02
N ASN A 535 -9.71 16.96 -40.04
CA ASN A 535 -10.60 15.83 -39.78
C ASN A 535 -10.23 15.07 -38.49
N THR A 536 -9.79 15.79 -37.46
CA THR A 536 -9.31 15.20 -36.21
C THR A 536 -10.12 15.69 -35.00
N LYS A 537 -10.58 14.75 -34.17
CA LYS A 537 -11.11 15.01 -32.83
C LYS A 537 -10.07 14.69 -31.77
N CYS A 538 -9.82 15.63 -30.88
CA CYS A 538 -8.86 15.48 -29.79
C CYS A 538 -9.60 15.21 -28.48
N VAL A 539 -9.22 14.15 -27.77
CA VAL A 539 -9.83 13.78 -26.49
C VAL A 539 -8.77 13.73 -25.41
N VAL A 540 -9.02 14.37 -24.27
CA VAL A 540 -8.17 14.24 -23.09
C VAL A 540 -8.98 13.63 -21.96
N PHE A 541 -8.61 12.40 -21.59
CA PHE A 541 -9.16 11.71 -20.43
C PHE A 541 -8.35 12.09 -19.19
N ALA A 542 -9.01 12.67 -18.19
CA ALA A 542 -8.33 13.08 -16.96
C ALA A 542 -9.18 12.96 -15.71
N ASN A 543 -8.53 13.09 -14.55
CA ASN A 543 -9.22 13.33 -13.27
C ASN A 543 -9.52 14.82 -13.11
N TYR A 544 -10.39 15.35 -13.99
CA TYR A 544 -10.80 16.74 -13.92
C TYR A 544 -11.42 17.06 -12.55
N LEU A 545 -11.07 18.22 -12.00
CA LEU A 545 -11.87 18.82 -10.92
C LEU A 545 -13.20 19.30 -11.54
N PHE A 546 -14.32 19.10 -10.84
CA PHE A 546 -15.70 19.32 -11.31
C PHE A 546 -15.94 20.61 -12.12
N SER A 547 -15.19 21.68 -11.86
CA SER A 547 -15.31 22.95 -12.59
C SER A 547 -14.81 22.91 -14.04
N LYS A 548 -14.02 21.90 -14.45
CA LYS A 548 -13.40 21.80 -15.79
C LYS A 548 -14.01 20.73 -16.70
N GLU A 549 -14.87 19.84 -16.18
CA GLU A 549 -15.52 18.78 -16.97
C GLU A 549 -16.51 19.34 -18.02
N GLN A 550 -17.03 20.55 -17.79
CA GLN A 550 -18.00 21.21 -18.68
C GLN A 550 -17.42 22.41 -19.45
N GLU A 551 -16.13 22.72 -19.27
CA GLU A 551 -15.48 23.79 -20.03
C GLU A 551 -15.20 23.32 -21.46
N ASN A 552 -15.97 23.85 -22.40
CA ASN A 552 -15.73 23.66 -23.82
C ASN A 552 -14.34 24.20 -24.18
N TRP A 553 -13.43 23.33 -24.61
CA TRP A 553 -12.03 23.68 -24.90
C TRP A 553 -11.76 23.86 -26.41
N GLY A 554 -12.84 23.91 -27.19
CA GLY A 554 -12.86 24.26 -28.60
C GLY A 554 -13.59 23.22 -29.44
N GLU A 555 -13.83 23.55 -30.71
CA GLU A 555 -14.49 22.66 -31.67
C GLU A 555 -13.68 21.37 -31.87
N ASN A 556 -14.36 20.21 -31.89
CA ASN A 556 -13.76 18.89 -32.02
C ASN A 556 -12.75 18.53 -30.90
N ARG A 557 -12.95 19.07 -29.69
CA ARG A 557 -12.08 18.82 -28.52
C ARG A 557 -12.91 18.41 -27.31
N HIS A 558 -12.57 17.27 -26.71
CA HIS A 558 -13.35 16.69 -25.65
C HIS A 558 -12.50 16.49 -24.39
N ARG A 559 -13.00 17.01 -23.27
CA ARG A 559 -12.49 16.72 -21.93
C ARG A 559 -13.40 15.67 -21.32
N ILE A 560 -12.89 14.46 -21.11
CA ILE A 560 -13.70 13.36 -20.57
C ILE A 560 -13.13 12.95 -19.23
N SER A 561 -13.98 12.93 -18.20
CA SER A 561 -13.56 12.51 -16.86
C SER A 561 -13.37 11.01 -16.82
N LEU A 562 -12.24 10.53 -16.27
CA LEU A 562 -12.03 9.09 -16.02
C LEU A 562 -13.13 8.53 -15.10
N ARG A 563 -13.73 9.38 -14.25
CA ARG A 563 -14.90 9.03 -13.46
C ARG A 563 -16.13 8.74 -14.31
N HIS A 564 -16.38 9.58 -15.30
CA HIS A 564 -17.53 9.47 -16.20
C HIS A 564 -17.41 8.18 -17.03
N VAL A 565 -16.24 7.97 -17.65
CA VAL A 565 -15.91 6.74 -18.40
C VAL A 565 -16.20 5.49 -17.58
N TRP A 566 -15.76 5.50 -16.32
CA TRP A 566 -15.95 4.39 -15.41
C TRP A 566 -17.42 4.15 -15.06
N GLN A 567 -18.18 5.21 -14.79
CA GLN A 567 -19.60 5.10 -14.44
C GLN A 567 -20.41 4.55 -15.61
N ASP A 568 -20.17 5.07 -16.80
CA ASP A 568 -20.81 4.61 -18.03
C ASP A 568 -20.62 3.10 -18.22
N LEU A 569 -19.38 2.62 -18.20
CA LEU A 569 -19.06 1.21 -18.40
C LEU A 569 -19.50 0.30 -17.24
N TYR A 570 -19.49 0.81 -16.00
CA TYR A 570 -19.89 0.04 -14.83
C TYR A 570 -21.42 -0.09 -14.71
N ASP A 571 -22.17 0.92 -15.13
CA ASP A 571 -23.64 0.90 -15.16
C ASP A 571 -24.20 0.42 -16.51
N GLY A 572 -23.31 0.16 -17.49
CA GLY A 572 -23.61 -0.36 -18.83
C GLY A 572 -24.02 -1.84 -18.87
N SER A 573 -23.77 -2.48 -20.00
CA SER A 573 -24.12 -3.89 -20.26
C SER A 573 -23.38 -4.85 -19.31
N GLU A 574 -23.91 -6.07 -19.14
CA GLU A 574 -23.22 -7.10 -18.34
C GLU A 574 -21.86 -7.47 -18.95
N GLU A 575 -21.71 -7.44 -20.28
CA GLU A 575 -20.42 -7.68 -20.94
C GLU A 575 -19.40 -6.57 -20.63
N GLU A 576 -19.82 -5.30 -20.59
CA GLU A 576 -18.97 -4.18 -20.17
C GLU A 576 -18.59 -4.30 -18.71
N LYS A 577 -19.53 -4.68 -17.83
CA LYS A 577 -19.24 -4.96 -16.43
C LYS A 577 -18.23 -6.09 -16.27
N GLU A 578 -18.38 -7.20 -16.97
CA GLU A 578 -17.44 -8.33 -16.95
C GLU A 578 -16.05 -7.91 -17.46
N LYS A 579 -15.98 -7.15 -18.56
CA LYS A 579 -14.73 -6.59 -19.08
C LYS A 579 -14.09 -5.61 -18.10
N MET A 580 -14.87 -4.77 -17.44
CA MET A 580 -14.41 -3.85 -16.39
C MET A 580 -13.92 -4.60 -15.15
N GLN A 581 -14.59 -5.69 -14.78
CA GLN A 581 -14.13 -6.60 -13.74
C GLN A 581 -12.81 -7.27 -14.15
N ALA A 582 -12.68 -7.71 -15.41
CA ALA A 582 -11.46 -8.25 -15.97
C ALA A 582 -10.32 -7.23 -16.02
N LEU A 583 -10.58 -5.96 -16.33
CA LEU A 583 -9.57 -4.88 -16.24
C LEU A 583 -9.12 -4.63 -14.79
N CYS A 584 -9.97 -4.94 -13.82
CA CYS A 584 -9.63 -4.92 -12.39
C CYS A 584 -8.97 -6.23 -11.91
N GLN A 585 -9.04 -7.30 -12.70
CA GLN A 585 -8.38 -8.59 -12.47
C GLN A 585 -7.06 -8.57 -13.24
N ILE A 586 -5.95 -8.53 -12.52
CA ILE A 586 -4.64 -8.45 -13.15
C ILE A 586 -4.29 -9.83 -13.75
N GLU A 587 -4.77 -10.13 -14.95
CA GLU A 587 -4.19 -11.18 -15.80
C GLU A 587 -3.14 -10.55 -16.71
N TYR A 588 -1.88 -10.90 -16.50
CA TYR A 588 -0.79 -10.44 -17.35
C TYR A 588 -0.81 -11.18 -18.69
N LYS A 589 -1.29 -10.51 -19.75
CA LYS A 589 -1.05 -10.95 -21.13
C LYS A 589 0.34 -10.49 -21.56
N GLN A 590 1.30 -11.41 -21.59
CA GLN A 590 2.57 -11.21 -22.31
C GLN A 590 2.25 -10.90 -23.78
N THR A 591 2.40 -9.64 -24.19
CA THR A 591 2.56 -9.33 -25.61
C THR A 591 4.04 -9.47 -25.96
N LYS A 592 4.28 -10.22 -27.05
CA LYS A 592 5.59 -10.66 -27.53
C LYS A 592 6.51 -9.53 -27.95
#